data_AF-A0A2S9CXP0-F1
#
_entry.id   AF-A0A2S9CXP0-F1
#
_cell.length_a   1.000
_cell.length_b   1.000
_cell.length_c   1.000
_cell.angle_alpha   90.00
_cell.angle_beta   90.00
_cell.angle_gamma   90.00
#
_symmetry.space_group_name_H-M   'P 1'
#
loop_
_entity.id
_entity.type
_entity.pdbx_description
1 polymer ?
#
loop_
_entity_poly.entity_id
_entity_poly.type
_entity_poly.pdbx_seq_one_letter_code
_entity_poly.pdbx_strand_id
1 'polypeptide(L)'
;MTPLQKAKDLMDNGQYMPAITILQNLNGLSPKSENYRLLFMSDCWYRLKEYDWAIDIADKLLQKDEQNELASLIKYLSYCNLKDFDSALAEIIHFLSHNEADLYKVTLEELLTDIKDGFINDQDIISKIEGLALKNNVLK
;
A
#
# COMPACT_ATOMS: atom_id res chain seq x y z
N MET A 1 -21.88 -18.46 2.34
CA MET A 1 -20.82 -17.52 1.93
C MET A 1 -21.08 -16.18 2.61
N THR A 2 -20.11 -15.60 3.32
CA THR A 2 -20.29 -14.28 3.93
C THR A 2 -20.26 -13.20 2.84
N PRO A 3 -20.86 -12.01 3.06
CA PRO A 3 -20.75 -10.91 2.11
C PRO A 3 -19.29 -10.50 1.81
N LEU A 4 -18.42 -10.56 2.82
CA LEU A 4 -16.98 -10.28 2.65
C LEU A 4 -16.30 -11.32 1.75
N GLN A 5 -16.63 -12.61 1.92
CA GLN A 5 -16.14 -13.66 1.02
C GLN A 5 -16.66 -13.46 -0.41
N LYS A 6 -17.95 -13.12 -0.57
CA LYS A 6 -18.53 -12.84 -1.89
C LYS A 6 -17.84 -11.68 -2.58
N ALA A 7 -17.51 -10.61 -1.85
CA ALA A 7 -16.74 -9.49 -2.39
C ALA A 7 -15.34 -9.95 -2.84
N LYS A 8 -14.65 -10.75 -2.03
CA LYS A 8 -13.36 -11.32 -2.41
C LYS A 8 -13.45 -12.18 -3.67
N ASP A 9 -14.47 -13.04 -3.77
CA ASP A 9 -14.67 -13.90 -4.96
C ASP A 9 -14.91 -13.05 -6.22
N LEU A 10 -15.61 -11.91 -6.09
CA LEU A 10 -15.77 -10.96 -7.19
C LEU A 10 -14.43 -10.31 -7.58
N MET A 11 -13.60 -9.92 -6.61
CA MET A 11 -12.25 -9.38 -6.86
C MET A 11 -11.37 -10.38 -7.60
N ASP A 12 -11.36 -11.65 -7.16
CA ASP A 12 -10.59 -12.73 -7.77
C ASP A 12 -11.02 -12.96 -9.23
N ASN A 13 -12.27 -12.64 -9.58
CA ASN A 13 -12.82 -12.69 -10.94
C ASN A 13 -12.71 -11.35 -11.71
N GLY A 14 -11.98 -10.36 -11.20
CA GLY A 14 -11.81 -9.06 -11.84
C GLY A 14 -13.02 -8.11 -11.76
N GLN A 15 -14.04 -8.47 -10.99
CA GLN A 15 -15.27 -7.69 -10.85
C GLN A 15 -15.17 -6.69 -9.69
N TYR A 16 -14.36 -5.66 -9.84
CA TYR A 16 -14.02 -4.72 -8.77
C TYR A 16 -15.19 -3.81 -8.36
N MET A 17 -15.92 -3.21 -9.31
CA MET A 17 -17.08 -2.36 -8.97
C MET A 17 -18.21 -3.12 -8.25
N PRO A 18 -18.59 -4.34 -8.68
CA PRO A 18 -19.48 -5.20 -7.90
C PRO A 18 -18.96 -5.53 -6.50
N ALA A 19 -17.67 -5.81 -6.34
CA ALA A 19 -17.05 -6.05 -5.04
C ALA A 19 -17.17 -4.81 -4.12
N ILE A 20 -16.81 -3.62 -4.63
CA ILE A 20 -16.94 -2.34 -3.91
C ILE A 20 -18.38 -2.13 -3.45
N THR A 21 -19.37 -2.37 -4.32
CA THR A 21 -20.79 -2.21 -3.98
C THR A 21 -21.19 -3.08 -2.78
N ILE A 22 -20.70 -4.32 -2.71
CA ILE A 22 -20.93 -5.18 -1.54
C ILE A 22 -20.23 -4.62 -0.31
N LEU A 23 -18.95 -4.28 -0.43
CA LEU A 23 -18.11 -3.83 0.68
C LEU A 23 -18.65 -2.52 1.31
N GLN A 24 -19.09 -1.56 0.50
CA GLN A 24 -19.65 -0.29 0.98
C GLN A 24 -20.90 -0.48 1.85
N ASN A 25 -21.69 -1.51 1.57
CA ASN A 25 -22.94 -1.79 2.30
C ASN A 25 -22.73 -2.62 3.57
N LEU A 26 -21.50 -3.05 3.88
CA LEU A 26 -21.20 -3.77 5.12
C LEU A 26 -21.07 -2.81 6.30
N ASN A 27 -21.60 -3.23 7.43
CA ASN A 27 -21.63 -2.51 8.69
C ASN A 27 -21.65 -3.50 9.86
N GLY A 28 -21.31 -3.03 11.06
CA GLY A 28 -21.27 -3.87 12.27
C GLY A 28 -20.22 -4.99 12.24
N LEU A 29 -19.16 -4.83 11.44
CA LEU A 29 -18.09 -5.82 11.34
C LEU A 29 -17.21 -5.84 12.60
N SER A 30 -16.64 -7.01 12.89
CA SER A 30 -15.53 -7.11 13.84
C SER A 30 -14.35 -6.26 13.36
N PRO A 31 -13.46 -5.76 14.25
CA PRO A 31 -12.28 -4.99 13.85
C PRO A 31 -11.45 -5.69 12.76
N LYS A 32 -11.22 -7.00 12.89
CA LYS A 32 -10.49 -7.78 11.88
C LYS A 32 -11.20 -7.81 10.53
N SER A 33 -12.51 -8.01 10.52
CA SER A 33 -13.31 -8.02 9.30
C SER A 33 -13.41 -6.64 8.66
N GLU A 34 -13.42 -5.58 9.47
CA GLU A 34 -13.38 -4.20 9.00
C GLU A 34 -12.04 -3.88 8.31
N ASN A 35 -10.92 -4.35 8.86
CA ASN A 35 -9.62 -4.17 8.20
C ASN A 35 -9.58 -4.86 6.83
N TYR A 36 -10.09 -6.10 6.72
CA TYR A 36 -10.21 -6.76 5.41
C TYR A 36 -11.13 -6.02 4.46
N ARG A 37 -12.24 -5.47 4.95
CA ARG A 37 -13.16 -4.69 4.12
C ARG A 37 -12.46 -3.48 3.51
N LEU A 38 -11.73 -2.72 4.32
CA LEU A 38 -10.99 -1.54 3.86
C LEU A 38 -9.88 -1.94 2.89
N LEU A 39 -9.11 -2.99 3.20
CA LEU A 39 -8.05 -3.49 2.34
C LEU A 39 -8.59 -3.87 0.95
N PHE A 40 -9.69 -4.63 0.91
CA PHE A 40 -10.33 -5.04 -0.32
C PHE A 40 -10.88 -3.85 -1.12
N MET A 41 -11.46 -2.85 -0.44
CA MET A 41 -11.92 -1.63 -1.10
C MET A 41 -10.76 -0.84 -1.71
N SER A 42 -9.65 -0.67 -0.98
CA SER A 42 -8.46 0.03 -1.47
C SER A 42 -7.86 -0.68 -2.70
N ASP A 43 -7.70 -2.01 -2.64
CA ASP A 43 -7.20 -2.81 -3.77
C ASP A 43 -8.16 -2.73 -4.98
N CYS A 44 -9.48 -2.75 -4.78
CA CYS A 44 -10.43 -2.58 -5.87
C CYS A 44 -10.28 -1.22 -6.57
N TRP A 45 -10.20 -0.13 -5.80
CA TRP A 45 -10.02 1.21 -6.35
C TRP A 45 -8.70 1.36 -7.10
N TYR A 46 -7.62 0.80 -6.53
CA TYR A 46 -6.32 0.74 -7.20
C TYR A 46 -6.40 0.03 -8.55
N ARG A 47 -7.05 -1.15 -8.60
CA ARG A 47 -7.23 -1.92 -9.84
C ARG A 47 -8.12 -1.24 -10.87
N LEU A 48 -9.02 -0.36 -10.43
CA LEU A 48 -9.82 0.50 -11.29
C LEU A 48 -9.08 1.78 -11.73
N LYS A 49 -7.84 1.98 -11.27
CA LYS A 49 -7.03 3.19 -11.50
C LYS A 49 -7.61 4.46 -10.88
N GLU A 50 -8.46 4.29 -9.88
CA GLU A 50 -9.02 5.38 -9.07
C GLU A 50 -8.10 5.60 -7.87
N TYR A 51 -6.90 6.12 -8.13
CA TYR A 51 -5.79 6.13 -7.17
C TYR A 51 -6.05 7.01 -5.94
N ASP A 52 -6.71 8.15 -6.10
CA ASP A 52 -7.09 9.01 -4.97
C ASP A 52 -8.01 8.26 -3.98
N TRP A 53 -8.98 7.51 -4.52
CA TRP A 53 -9.87 6.67 -3.70
C TRP A 53 -9.12 5.50 -3.05
N ALA A 54 -8.14 4.91 -3.75
CA ALA A 54 -7.32 3.85 -3.19
C ALA A 54 -6.50 4.35 -1.99
N ILE A 55 -5.89 5.54 -2.11
CA ILE A 55 -5.14 6.24 -1.06
C ILE A 55 -6.04 6.53 0.14
N ASP A 56 -7.18 7.17 -0.07
CA ASP A 56 -8.12 7.53 1.00
C ASP A 56 -8.58 6.32 1.83
N ILE A 57 -8.80 5.17 1.18
CA ILE A 57 -9.22 3.96 1.86
C ILE A 57 -8.03 3.26 2.54
N ALA A 58 -6.85 3.25 1.91
CA ALA A 58 -5.62 2.74 2.53
C ALA A 58 -5.27 3.53 3.80
N ASP A 59 -5.38 4.85 3.78
CA ASP A 59 -5.15 5.71 4.95
C ASP A 59 -6.11 5.39 6.09
N LYS A 60 -7.39 5.18 5.81
CA LYS A 60 -8.37 4.76 6.83
C LYS A 60 -8.03 3.40 7.43
N LEU A 61 -7.43 2.50 6.66
CA LEU A 61 -6.94 1.22 7.17
C LEU A 61 -5.69 1.40 8.03
N LEU A 62 -4.71 2.19 7.57
CA LEU A 62 -3.47 2.46 8.31
C LEU A 62 -3.73 3.18 9.64
N GLN A 63 -4.76 4.04 9.73
CA GLN A 63 -5.20 4.62 11.01
C GLN A 63 -5.71 3.58 12.02
N LYS A 64 -6.11 2.38 11.57
CA LYS A 64 -6.62 1.29 12.42
C LYS A 64 -5.56 0.20 12.64
N ASP A 65 -4.64 0.06 11.70
CA ASP A 65 -3.65 -1.00 11.62
C ASP A 65 -2.40 -0.45 10.92
N GLU A 66 -1.56 0.25 11.68
CA GLU A 66 -0.37 0.94 11.19
C GLU A 66 0.71 -0.02 10.64
N GLN A 67 0.56 -1.32 10.91
CA GLN A 67 1.48 -2.38 10.47
C GLN A 67 0.98 -3.04 9.17
N ASN A 68 -0.14 -2.58 8.60
CA ASN A 68 -0.71 -3.17 7.41
C ASN A 68 0.11 -2.81 6.15
N GLU A 69 1.14 -3.59 5.88
CA GLU A 69 2.06 -3.32 4.77
C GLU A 69 1.38 -3.33 3.40
N LEU A 70 0.38 -4.19 3.18
CA LEU A 70 -0.39 -4.19 1.94
C LEU A 70 -1.11 -2.85 1.71
N ALA A 71 -1.69 -2.26 2.76
CA ALA A 71 -2.35 -0.96 2.66
C ALA A 71 -1.34 0.15 2.32
N SER A 72 -0.19 0.17 3.01
CA SER A 72 0.89 1.12 2.70
C SER A 72 1.40 0.94 1.28
N LEU A 73 1.61 -0.30 0.82
CA LEU A 73 2.08 -0.59 -0.53
C LEU A 73 1.08 -0.14 -1.59
N ILE A 74 -0.22 -0.34 -1.38
CA ILE A 74 -1.26 0.18 -2.30
C ILE A 74 -1.19 1.71 -2.35
N LYS A 75 -1.02 2.37 -1.21
CA LYS A 75 -0.88 3.83 -1.14
C LYS A 75 0.37 4.32 -1.88
N TYR A 76 1.53 3.72 -1.62
CA TYR A 76 2.79 3.96 -2.33
C TYR A 76 2.62 3.82 -3.86
N LEU A 77 2.09 2.68 -4.32
CA LEU A 77 1.89 2.42 -5.74
C LEU A 77 0.88 3.39 -6.36
N SER A 78 -0.15 3.80 -5.62
CA SER A 78 -1.12 4.78 -6.07
C SER A 78 -0.46 6.15 -6.31
N TYR A 79 0.37 6.61 -5.39
CA TYR A 79 1.17 7.82 -5.59
C TYR A 79 2.11 7.71 -6.81
N CYS A 80 2.80 6.58 -6.97
CA CYS A 80 3.63 6.34 -8.16
C CYS A 80 2.83 6.42 -9.47
N ASN A 81 1.62 5.84 -9.51
CA ASN A 81 0.77 5.91 -10.70
C ASN A 81 0.23 7.33 -10.98
N LEU A 82 0.05 8.14 -9.93
CA LEU A 82 -0.25 9.57 -10.02
C LEU A 82 1.00 10.42 -10.37
N LYS A 83 2.18 9.79 -10.42
CA LYS A 83 3.50 10.46 -10.58
C LYS A 83 3.84 11.43 -9.44
N ASP A 84 3.23 11.23 -8.28
CA ASP A 84 3.55 11.96 -7.06
C ASP A 84 4.65 11.18 -6.30
N PHE A 85 5.87 11.25 -6.83
CA PHE A 85 6.99 10.48 -6.28
C PHE A 85 7.42 10.98 -4.90
N ASP A 86 7.21 12.26 -4.59
CA ASP A 86 7.51 12.82 -3.28
C ASP A 86 6.64 12.16 -2.21
N SER A 87 5.33 12.08 -2.45
CA SER A 87 4.40 11.38 -1.55
C SER A 87 4.65 9.87 -1.49
N ALA A 88 5.03 9.25 -2.61
CA ALA A 88 5.40 7.84 -2.64
C ALA A 88 6.62 7.55 -1.74
N LEU A 89 7.71 8.30 -1.93
CA LEU A 89 8.92 8.16 -1.11
C LEU A 89 8.64 8.47 0.37
N ALA A 90 7.83 9.49 0.65
CA ALA A 90 7.41 9.80 2.01
C ALA A 90 6.64 8.64 2.67
N GLU A 91 5.74 7.98 1.94
CA GLU A 91 4.95 6.85 2.44
C GLU A 91 5.83 5.64 2.80
N ILE A 92 6.69 5.18 1.87
CA ILE A 92 7.56 4.03 2.14
C ILE A 92 8.55 4.32 3.28
N ILE A 93 9.13 5.52 3.33
CA ILE A 93 10.02 5.94 4.41
C ILE A 93 9.28 5.94 5.74
N HIS A 94 8.09 6.54 5.78
CA HIS A 94 7.27 6.62 6.99
C HIS A 94 6.92 5.22 7.51
N PHE A 95 6.43 4.35 6.63
CA PHE A 95 6.02 3.00 7.00
C PHE A 95 7.20 2.18 7.54
N LEU A 96 8.31 2.13 6.81
CA LEU A 96 9.48 1.30 7.18
C LEU A 96 10.31 1.86 8.32
N SER A 97 10.11 3.13 8.68
CA SER A 97 10.70 3.68 9.92
C SER A 97 10.14 2.96 11.15
N HIS A 98 8.88 2.54 11.12
CA HIS A 98 8.16 1.95 12.25
C HIS A 98 7.93 0.44 12.10
N ASN A 99 7.94 -0.06 10.87
CA ASN A 99 7.64 -1.45 10.54
C ASN A 99 8.84 -2.16 9.88
N GLU A 100 8.76 -3.48 9.78
CA GLU A 100 9.66 -4.30 8.98
C GLU A 100 9.17 -4.35 7.52
N ALA A 101 10.08 -4.58 6.58
CA ALA A 101 9.76 -4.81 5.19
C ALA A 101 9.59 -6.31 4.93
N ASP A 102 8.36 -6.74 4.61
CA ASP A 102 8.12 -8.06 4.03
C ASP A 102 7.87 -7.94 2.53
N LEU A 103 6.91 -7.09 2.14
CA LEU A 103 6.53 -6.80 0.76
C LEU A 103 7.40 -5.70 0.13
N TYR A 104 7.85 -4.73 0.93
CA TYR A 104 8.65 -3.60 0.42
C TYR A 104 10.10 -3.96 0.06
N LYS A 105 10.58 -5.18 0.33
CA LYS A 105 11.98 -5.55 0.03
C LYS A 105 12.34 -5.35 -1.44
N VAL A 106 11.48 -5.79 -2.36
CA VAL A 106 11.71 -5.60 -3.80
C VAL A 106 11.69 -4.11 -4.15
N THR A 107 10.77 -3.34 -3.59
CA THR A 107 10.72 -1.89 -3.79
C THR A 107 11.98 -1.19 -3.27
N LEU A 108 12.54 -1.62 -2.15
CA LEU A 108 13.82 -1.11 -1.65
C LEU A 108 14.96 -1.44 -2.61
N GLU A 109 15.01 -2.64 -3.19
CA GLU A 109 16.01 -3.01 -4.21
C GLU A 109 15.91 -2.14 -5.47
N GLU A 110 14.69 -1.85 -5.91
CA GLU A 110 14.42 -0.95 -7.04
C GLU A 110 14.88 0.48 -6.73
N LEU A 111 14.53 1.02 -5.55
CA LEU A 111 14.95 2.36 -5.14
C LEU A 111 16.47 2.49 -5.01
N LEU A 112 17.16 1.45 -4.52
CA LEU A 112 18.62 1.43 -4.51
C LEU A 112 19.22 1.43 -5.92
N THR A 113 18.57 0.74 -6.86
CA THR A 113 18.96 0.81 -8.28
C THR A 113 18.75 2.22 -8.83
N ASP A 114 17.62 2.86 -8.51
CA ASP A 114 17.32 4.23 -8.94
C ASP A 114 18.31 5.26 -8.37
N ILE A 115 18.78 5.07 -7.13
CA ILE A 115 19.86 5.87 -6.54
C ILE A 115 21.16 5.69 -7.34
N LYS A 116 21.54 4.45 -7.61
CA LYS A 116 22.77 4.13 -8.35
C LYS A 116 22.76 4.71 -9.77
N ASP A 117 21.61 4.67 -10.43
CA ASP A 117 21.42 5.20 -11.77
C ASP A 117 21.28 6.73 -11.79
N GLY A 118 21.21 7.37 -10.61
CA GLY A 118 21.16 8.82 -10.45
C GLY A 118 19.76 9.43 -10.61
N PHE A 119 18.70 8.60 -10.63
CA PHE A 119 17.31 9.06 -10.65
C PHE A 119 16.89 9.65 -9.31
N ILE A 120 17.44 9.15 -8.20
CA ILE A 120 17.30 9.73 -6.86
C ILE A 120 18.65 10.32 -6.45
N ASN A 121 18.69 11.64 -6.26
CA ASN A 121 19.94 12.38 -5.99
C ASN A 121 19.91 13.23 -4.71
N ASP A 122 18.74 13.35 -4.06
CA ASP A 122 18.61 14.00 -2.77
C ASP A 122 19.31 13.18 -1.68
N GLN A 123 20.29 13.77 -1.01
CA GLN A 123 21.15 13.07 -0.05
C GLN A 123 20.40 12.62 1.21
N ASP A 124 19.38 13.35 1.64
CA ASP A 124 18.59 12.99 2.82
C ASP A 124 17.69 11.79 2.49
N ILE A 125 17.12 11.75 1.28
CA ILE A 125 16.34 10.61 0.78
C ILE A 125 17.24 9.37 0.62
N ILE A 126 18.40 9.52 -0.02
CA ILE A 126 19.38 8.44 -0.19
C ILE A 126 19.74 7.82 1.16
N SER A 127 20.16 8.65 2.12
CA SER A 127 20.57 8.18 3.44
C SER A 127 19.46 7.42 4.16
N LYS A 128 18.21 7.86 4.02
CA LYS A 128 17.05 7.16 4.60
C LYS A 128 16.81 5.82 3.92
N ILE A 129 16.79 5.77 2.59
CA ILE A 129 16.54 4.52 1.83
C ILE A 129 17.64 3.50 2.11
N GLU A 130 18.91 3.89 2.10
CA GLU A 130 20.03 3.00 2.42
C GLU A 130 19.94 2.48 3.86
N GLY A 131 19.62 3.35 4.82
CA GLY A 131 19.41 2.96 6.23
C GLY A 131 18.26 1.96 6.39
N LEU A 132 17.15 2.19 5.70
CA LEU A 132 16.00 1.27 5.69
C LEU A 132 16.33 -0.06 5.03
N ALA A 133 17.09 -0.05 3.93
CA ALA A 133 17.54 -1.25 3.25
C ALA A 133 18.50 -2.08 4.12
N LEU A 134 19.43 -1.44 4.84
CA LEU A 134 20.30 -2.11 5.80
C LEU A 134 19.48 -2.73 6.96
N LYS A 135 18.56 -1.95 7.57
CA LYS A 135 17.67 -2.42 8.64
C LYS A 135 16.89 -3.67 8.23
N ASN A 136 16.47 -3.75 6.96
CA ASN A 136 15.64 -4.83 6.43
C ASN A 136 16.43 -5.94 5.72
N ASN A 137 17.76 -5.99 5.89
CA ASN A 137 18.66 -6.99 5.29
C ASN A 137 18.59 -7.06 3.75
N VAL A 138 18.30 -5.93 3.10
CA VAL A 138 18.32 -5.78 1.63
C VAL A 138 19.75 -5.46 1.17
N LEU A 139 20.46 -4.59 1.88
CA LEU A 139 21.88 -4.35 1.70
C LEU A 139 22.71 -5.31 2.56
N LYS A 140 23.81 -5.84 2.01
CA LYS A 140 24.76 -6.72 2.68
C LYS A 140 26.14 -6.08 2.75
#